data_AF-X1TSW3-F1
#
_entry.id   AF-X1TSW3-F1
#
_cell.length_a   1.000
_cell.length_b   1.000
_cell.length_c   1.000
_cell.angle_alpha   90.00
_cell.angle_beta   90.00
_cell.angle_gamma   90.00
#
_symmetry.space_group_name_H-M   'P 1'
#
loop_
_entity.id
_entity.type
_entity.pdbx_description
1 polymer ?
#
loop_
_entity_poly.entity_id
_entity_poly.type
_entity_poly.pdbx_seq_one_letter_code
_entity_poly.pdbx_strand_id
1 'polypeptide(L)' 'AEFRETMKGVSLAAIGQVTDSEVLEVYGLDGQRILIKSLDELKKAWQKPLRW' A
#
# COMPACT_ATOMS: atom_id res chain seq x y z
N ALA A 1 -20.95 -8.77 -3.06
CA ALA A 1 -21.41 -8.90 -1.65
C ALA A 1 -20.77 -10.10 -0.95
N GLU A 2 -20.49 -11.19 -1.67
CA GLU A 2 -19.94 -12.45 -1.16
C GLU A 2 -18.72 -12.32 -0.23
N PHE A 3 -17.68 -11.57 -0.62
CA PHE A 3 -16.48 -11.39 0.21
C PHE A 3 -16.76 -10.85 1.62
N ARG A 4 -17.65 -9.84 1.75
CA ARG A 4 -17.93 -9.21 3.05
C ARG A 4 -18.76 -10.12 3.96
N GLU A 5 -19.67 -10.91 3.38
CA GLU A 5 -20.47 -11.86 4.17
C GLU A 5 -19.60 -13.02 4.67
N THR A 6 -18.70 -13.54 3.84
CA THR A 6 -17.72 -14.57 4.25
C THR A 6 -16.82 -14.09 5.39
N MET A 7 -16.44 -12.80 5.38
CA MET A 7 -15.54 -12.21 6.37
C MET A 7 -16.27 -11.66 7.62
N LYS A 8 -17.55 -11.98 7.80
CA LYS A 8 -18.34 -11.51 8.95
C LYS A 8 -17.71 -12.00 10.26
N GLY A 9 -17.52 -11.08 11.21
CA GLY A 9 -16.85 -11.33 12.49
C GLY A 9 -15.33 -11.19 12.45
N VAL A 10 -14.73 -10.95 11.28
CA VAL A 10 -13.31 -10.62 11.13
C VAL A 10 -13.14 -9.10 11.02
N SER A 11 -12.19 -8.53 11.76
CA SER A 11 -11.82 -7.12 11.60
C SER A 11 -11.20 -6.89 10.21
N LEU A 12 -11.85 -6.09 9.39
CA LEU A 12 -11.43 -5.81 8.01
C LEU A 12 -11.61 -4.32 7.68
N ALA A 13 -10.70 -3.78 6.88
CA ALA A 13 -10.73 -2.39 6.40
C ALA A 13 -10.15 -2.30 4.98
N ALA A 14 -10.63 -1.34 4.20
CA ALA A 14 -10.03 -1.00 2.90
C ALA A 14 -8.78 -0.14 3.16
N ILE A 15 -7.59 -0.71 3.00
CA ILE A 15 -6.31 -0.04 3.30
C ILE A 15 -5.76 0.78 2.13
N GLY A 16 -6.33 0.64 0.93
CA GLY A 16 -5.90 1.37 -0.27
C GLY A 16 -6.43 0.74 -1.55
N GLN A 17 -5.93 1.23 -2.68
CA GLN A 17 -6.17 0.66 -4.01
C GLN A 17 -4.86 0.57 -4.80
N VAL A 18 -4.82 -0.34 -5.77
CA VAL A 18 -3.75 -0.38 -6.76
C VAL A 18 -4.07 0.59 -7.87
N THR A 19 -3.07 1.37 -8.28
CA THR A 19 -3.13 2.34 -9.39
C THR A 19 -2.02 2.04 -10.40
N ASP A 20 -2.08 2.71 -11.55
CA ASP A 20 -1.07 2.69 -12.61
C ASP A 20 -0.04 3.83 -12.50
N SER A 21 -0.05 4.58 -11.38
CA SER A 21 0.78 5.79 -11.19
C SER A 21 2.26 5.55 -10.89
N GLU A 22 2.68 4.29 -10.76
CA GLU A 22 4.05 3.88 -10.39
C GLU A 22 4.60 4.48 -9.08
N VAL A 23 3.72 5.00 -8.23
CA VAL A 23 4.06 5.70 -6.98
C VAL A 23 3.31 5.05 -5.81
N LEU A 24 4.01 4.89 -4.68
CA LEU A 24 3.41 4.55 -3.40
C LEU A 24 3.02 5.84 -2.68
N GLU A 25 1.74 5.97 -2.36
CA GLU A 25 1.18 7.04 -1.55
C GLU A 25 0.63 6.46 -0.25
N VAL A 26 0.96 7.08 0.88
CA VAL A 26 0.43 6.69 2.20
C VAL A 26 -0.25 7.91 2.81
N TYR A 27 -1.48 7.71 3.27
CA TYR A 27 -2.31 8.73 3.88
C TYR A 27 -2.62 8.38 5.33
N GLY A 28 -2.68 9.41 6.18
CA GLY A 28 -3.18 9.32 7.55
C GLY A 28 -4.70 9.16 7.59
N LEU A 29 -5.23 8.84 8.76
CA LEU A 29 -6.67 8.66 8.97
C LEU A 29 -7.48 9.95 8.73
N ASP A 30 -6.83 11.10 8.81
CA ASP A 30 -7.36 12.44 8.51
C ASP A 30 -7.22 12.83 7.02
N GLY A 31 -6.70 11.94 6.17
CA GLY A 31 -6.43 12.20 4.77
C GLY A 31 -5.15 13.00 4.53
N GLN A 32 -4.35 13.29 5.55
CA GLN A 32 -3.04 13.91 5.38
C GLN A 32 -2.12 12.96 4.61
N ARG A 33 -1.45 13.44 3.56
CA ARG A 33 -0.42 12.66 2.87
C ARG A 33 0.84 12.54 3.74
N ILE A 34 1.17 11.32 4.14
CA ILE A 34 2.33 10.98 4.98
C ILE A 34 3.55 10.66 4.13
N LEU A 35 3.37 9.90 3.06
CA LEU A 35 4.45 9.47 2.18
C LEU A 35 4.03 9.56 0.71
N ILE A 36 4.96 9.98 -0.13
CA ILE A 36 4.88 9.80 -1.57
C ILE A 36 6.27 9.42 -2.09
N LYS A 37 6.41 8.24 -2.69
CA LYS A 37 7.68 7.71 -3.20
C LYS A 37 7.49 6.89 -4.47
N SER A 38 8.45 6.99 -5.39
CA SER A 38 8.48 6.15 -6.58
C SER A 38 8.68 4.68 -6.22
N LEU A 39 7.91 3.79 -6.85
CA LEU A 39 8.09 2.35 -6.67
C LEU A 39 9.45 1.87 -7.17
N ASP A 40 10.04 2.51 -8.18
CA ASP A 40 11.38 2.18 -8.69
C ASP A 40 12.46 2.46 -7.64
N GLU A 41 12.41 3.62 -6.98
CA GLU A 41 13.35 3.95 -5.90
C GLU A 41 13.25 2.96 -4.75
N LEU A 42 12.03 2.63 -4.32
CA LEU A 42 11.79 1.66 -3.25
C LEU A 42 12.31 0.27 -3.61
N LYS A 43 12.05 -0.19 -4.84
CA LYS A 43 12.54 -1.48 -5.35
C LYS A 43 14.06 -1.51 -5.38
N LYS A 44 14.71 -0.46 -5.88
CA LYS A 44 16.19 -0.35 -5.91
C LYS A 44 16.79 -0.36 -4.51
N ALA A 45 16.22 0.41 -3.59
CA ALA A 45 16.68 0.46 -2.21
C ALA A 45 16.56 -0.90 -1.52
N TRP A 46 15.46 -1.62 -1.75
CA TRP A 46 15.23 -2.95 -1.20
C TRP A 46 16.17 -4.02 -1.79
N GLN A 47 16.51 -3.92 -3.08
CA GLN A 47 17.44 -4.86 -3.73
C GLN A 47 18.91 -4.61 -3.37
N LYS A 48 19.30 -3.37 -3.05
CA LYS A 48 20.69 -3.00 -2.74
C LYS A 48 21.39 -3.91 -1.72
N PRO A 49 20.81 -4.24 -0.55
CA PRO A 49 21.46 -5.13 0.43
C PRO A 49 21.58 -6.59 -0.02
N LEU A 50 20.83 -7.03 -1.03
CA LEU A 50 20.86 -8.41 -1.53
C LEU A 50 21.91 -8.63 -2.63
N ARG A 51 22.51 -7.56 -3.15
CA ARG A 51 23.55 -7.59 -4.17
C ARG A 51 24.91 -7.49 -3.47
N TRP A 52 25.41 -8.62 -2.97
CA TRP A 52 26.77 -8.78 -2.47
C TRP A 52 27.55 -9.72 -3.39
#